data_AF-A0A1B6FJ76-F1
#
_entry.id   AF-A0A1B6FJ76-F1
#
_cell.length_a   1.000
_cell.length_b   1.000
_cell.length_c   1.000
_cell.angle_alpha   90.00
_cell.angle_beta   90.00
_cell.angle_gamma   90.00
#
_symmetry.space_group_name_H-M   'P 1'
#
loop_
_entity.id
_entity.type
_entity.pdbx_description
1 polymer ?
#
loop_
_entity_poly.entity_id
_entity_poly.type
_entity_poly.pdbx_seq_one_letter_code
_entity_poly.pdbx_strand_id
1 'polypeptide(L)'
;IIVHELMHVLGFYHEHVRIDRDFYITIHWENIAKKNKELFEKMTDEEGFDVEYDYDSILHYAPDAFSCNGQPTFSSISPDGANAGFAEHLSEKDILKINRMYPRSYK
;
A
#
# COMPACT_ATOMS: atom_id res chain seq x y z
N ILE A 1 12.22 2.99 4.72
CA ILE A 1 11.82 2.79 6.15
C ILE A 1 11.51 4.11 6.85
N ILE A 2 12.45 5.04 7.10
CA ILE A 2 12.14 6.27 7.88
C ILE A 2 10.93 7.04 7.33
N VAL A 3 10.88 7.28 6.01
CA VAL A 3 9.78 7.99 5.37
C VAL A 3 8.46 7.20 5.41
N HIS A 4 8.52 5.87 5.29
CA HIS A 4 7.37 4.97 5.42
C HIS A 4 6.73 5.10 6.81
N GLU A 5 7.53 4.99 7.86
CA GLU A 5 7.04 5.14 9.24
C GLU A 5 6.50 6.55 9.50
N LEU A 6 7.12 7.58 8.91
CA LEU A 6 6.61 8.94 9.02
C LEU A 6 5.24 9.09 8.36
N MET A 7 4.99 8.43 7.22
CA MET A 7 3.66 8.43 6.61
C MET A 7 2.60 7.76 7.51
N HIS A 8 2.94 6.69 8.21
CA HIS A 8 2.05 6.13 9.23
C HIS A 8 1.75 7.11 10.36
N VAL A 9 2.74 7.87 10.83
CA VAL A 9 2.53 8.93 11.84
C VAL A 9 1.61 10.03 11.32
N LEU A 10 1.66 10.35 10.02
CA LEU A 10 0.76 11.30 9.38
C LEU A 10 -0.68 10.76 9.19
N GLY A 11 -0.90 9.47 9.44
CA GLY A 11 -2.22 8.83 9.38
C GLY A 11 -2.51 8.06 8.10
N PHE A 12 -1.50 7.71 7.30
CA PHE A 12 -1.67 6.87 6.10
C PHE A 12 -1.43 5.39 6.41
N TYR A 13 -2.15 4.50 5.74
CA TYR A 13 -2.00 3.05 5.86
C TYR A 13 -1.42 2.44 4.58
N HIS A 14 -1.08 1.15 4.64
CA HIS A 14 -0.49 0.46 3.50
C HIS A 14 -1.38 0.45 2.26
N GLU A 15 -0.79 0.61 1.09
CA GLU A 15 -1.56 0.67 -0.16
C GLU A 15 -2.29 -0.66 -0.43
N HIS A 16 -1.68 -1.80 -0.08
CA HIS A 16 -2.26 -3.13 -0.28
C HIS A 16 -3.41 -3.47 0.69
N VAL A 17 -3.78 -2.58 1.62
CA VAL A 17 -4.97 -2.76 2.48
C VAL A 17 -6.15 -1.88 2.06
N ARG A 18 -6.04 -1.12 0.97
CA ARG A 18 -7.15 -0.30 0.48
C ARG A 18 -8.38 -1.14 0.15
N ILE A 19 -9.56 -0.52 0.29
CA ILE A 19 -10.86 -1.14 0.00
C ILE A 19 -11.00 -1.57 -1.47
N ASP A 20 -10.35 -0.84 -2.38
CA ASP A 20 -10.38 -1.02 -3.84
C ASP A 20 -9.22 -1.87 -4.37
N ARG A 21 -8.30 -2.34 -3.50
CA ARG A 21 -7.07 -3.04 -3.93
C ARG A 21 -7.31 -4.22 -4.87
N ASP A 22 -8.46 -4.91 -4.75
CA ASP A 22 -8.72 -6.15 -5.48
C ASP A 22 -8.95 -5.89 -6.99
N PHE A 23 -9.06 -4.62 -7.40
CA PHE A 23 -9.00 -4.20 -8.81
C PHE A 23 -7.56 -4.10 -9.34
N TYR A 24 -6.56 -4.11 -8.46
CA TYR A 24 -5.15 -3.83 -8.76
C TYR A 24 -4.23 -5.01 -8.41
N ILE A 25 -4.49 -5.71 -7.31
CA ILE A 25 -3.71 -6.86 -6.86
C ILE A 25 -4.60 -8.06 -6.52
N THR A 26 -4.03 -9.24 -6.63
CA THR A 26 -4.63 -10.50 -6.15
C THR A 26 -3.84 -11.00 -4.94
N ILE A 27 -4.51 -11.22 -3.82
CA ILE A 27 -3.91 -11.80 -2.60
C ILE A 27 -3.91 -13.33 -2.67
N HIS A 28 -2.74 -13.93 -2.46
CA HIS A 28 -2.50 -15.38 -2.39
C HIS A 28 -2.51 -15.84 -0.93
N TRP A 29 -3.71 -15.99 -0.36
CA TRP A 29 -3.95 -16.28 1.06
C TRP A 29 -3.30 -17.58 1.57
N GLU A 30 -3.02 -18.52 0.66
CA GLU A 30 -2.32 -19.77 0.90
C GLU A 30 -0.82 -19.58 1.14
N ASN A 31 -0.23 -18.48 0.63
CA ASN A 31 1.17 -18.14 0.81
C ASN A 31 1.40 -17.31 2.08
N ILE A 32 0.34 -16.87 2.77
CA ILE A 32 0.40 -16.04 3.98
C ILE A 32 0.25 -16.90 5.24
N ALA A 33 1.19 -16.77 6.17
CA ALA A 33 1.10 -17.44 7.47
C ALA A 33 -0.19 -17.05 8.21
N LYS A 34 -0.89 -18.03 8.83
CA LYS A 34 -2.19 -17.81 9.51
C LYS A 34 -2.20 -16.61 10.47
N LYS A 35 -1.10 -16.41 11.22
CA LYS A 35 -0.94 -15.31 12.19
C LYS A 35 -0.81 -13.91 11.55
N ASN A 36 -0.52 -13.84 10.25
CA ASN A 36 -0.27 -12.59 9.52
C ASN A 36 -1.43 -12.22 8.58
N LYS A 37 -2.48 -13.06 8.46
CA LYS A 37 -3.60 -12.81 7.52
C LYS A 37 -4.30 -11.47 7.79
N GLU A 38 -4.42 -11.10 9.06
CA GLU A 38 -5.01 -9.82 9.48
C GLU A 38 -4.26 -8.60 8.90
N LEU A 39 -2.96 -8.71 8.57
CA LEU A 39 -2.16 -7.65 7.95
C LEU A 39 -2.50 -7.41 6.47
N PHE A 40 -3.28 -8.31 5.87
CA PHE A 40 -3.73 -8.26 4.49
C PHE A 40 -5.25 -8.11 4.39
N GLU A 41 -5.96 -7.94 5.51
CA GLU A 41 -7.38 -7.61 5.44
C GLU A 41 -7.57 -6.18 4.90
N LYS A 42 -8.71 -5.93 4.23
CA LYS A 42 -9.00 -4.58 3.73
C LYS A 42 -9.38 -3.67 4.90
N MET A 43 -8.96 -2.43 4.81
CA MET A 43 -9.50 -1.35 5.62
C MET A 43 -10.99 -1.18 5.33
N THR A 44 -11.75 -0.81 6.36
CA THR A 44 -13.19 -0.57 6.27
C THR A 44 -13.53 0.84 5.80
N ASP A 45 -12.62 1.79 6.01
CA ASP A 45 -12.80 3.19 5.67
C ASP A 45 -12.05 3.55 4.37
N GLU A 46 -12.63 4.46 3.59
CA GLU A 46 -12.03 4.91 2.34
C GLU A 46 -11.03 6.03 2.60
N GLU A 47 -9.73 5.72 2.46
CA GLU A 47 -8.63 6.67 2.57
C GLU A 47 -7.90 6.86 1.24
N GLY A 48 -8.59 6.63 0.12
CA GLY A 48 -8.03 6.90 -1.20
C GLY A 48 -7.78 8.39 -1.44
N PHE A 49 -8.45 9.28 -0.68
CA PHE A 49 -8.43 10.73 -0.85
C PHE A 49 -8.68 11.16 -2.31
N ASP A 50 -9.54 10.43 -3.05
CA ASP A 50 -9.77 10.60 -4.50
C ASP A 50 -8.49 10.41 -5.36
N VAL A 51 -7.50 9.69 -4.84
CA VAL A 51 -6.26 9.31 -5.53
C VAL A 51 -6.33 7.83 -5.87
N GLU A 52 -6.12 7.53 -7.15
CA GLU A 52 -6.05 6.16 -7.66
C GLU A 52 -4.99 5.33 -6.92
N TYR A 53 -5.15 4.01 -6.97
CA TYR A 53 -4.17 3.07 -6.42
C TYR A 53 -2.76 3.34 -6.94
N ASP A 54 -1.78 3.18 -6.05
CA ASP A 54 -0.40 3.51 -6.31
C ASP A 54 0.55 2.36 -6.02
N TYR A 55 0.92 1.60 -7.07
CA TYR A 55 1.91 0.55 -6.92
C TYR A 55 3.27 1.07 -6.43
N ASP A 56 3.62 2.31 -6.79
CA ASP A 56 4.91 2.92 -6.43
C ASP A 56 4.88 3.64 -5.08
N SER A 57 3.78 3.53 -4.33
CA SER A 57 3.68 4.14 -3.00
C SER A 57 4.76 3.59 -2.09
N ILE A 58 5.38 4.48 -1.30
CA ILE A 58 6.32 4.06 -0.25
C ILE A 58 5.64 3.18 0.81
N LEU A 59 4.32 3.18 0.87
CA LEU A 59 3.47 2.37 1.76
C LEU A 59 3.03 1.05 1.14
N HIS A 60 3.41 0.73 -0.10
CA HIS A 60 3.12 -0.57 -0.67
C HIS A 60 4.05 -1.63 -0.06
N TYR A 61 3.53 -2.80 0.29
CA TYR A 61 4.37 -3.94 0.67
C TYR A 61 5.09 -4.54 -0.54
N ALA A 62 6.21 -5.23 -0.28
CA ALA A 62 6.85 -6.08 -1.27
C ALA A 62 6.00 -7.36 -1.51
N PRO A 63 6.02 -7.96 -2.72
CA PRO A 63 5.17 -9.10 -3.06
C PRO A 63 5.33 -10.32 -2.17
N ASP A 64 6.52 -10.54 -1.61
CA ASP A 64 6.87 -11.68 -0.76
C ASP A 64 6.72 -11.40 0.75
N ALA A 65 6.24 -10.20 1.13
CA ALA A 65 6.08 -9.81 2.52
C ALA A 65 5.25 -10.86 3.28
N PHE A 66 5.75 -11.31 4.45
CA PHE A 66 5.08 -12.28 5.32
C PHE A 66 4.76 -13.66 4.69
N SER A 67 5.42 -14.01 3.59
CA SER A 67 5.30 -15.32 2.95
C SER A 67 5.71 -16.46 3.91
N CYS A 68 4.95 -17.56 3.91
CA CYS A 68 5.27 -18.76 4.67
C CYS A 68 5.99 -19.84 3.87
N ASN A 69 6.09 -19.69 2.56
CA ASN A 69 6.65 -20.68 1.63
C ASN A 69 7.60 -20.09 0.58
N GLY A 70 7.95 -18.80 0.71
CA GLY A 70 8.83 -18.09 -0.22
C GLY A 70 8.18 -17.72 -1.55
N GLN A 71 6.87 -17.99 -1.73
CA GLN A 71 6.11 -17.54 -2.89
C GLN A 71 5.49 -16.17 -2.61
N PRO A 72 5.18 -15.37 -3.65
CA PRO A 72 4.51 -14.08 -3.48
C PRO A 72 3.18 -14.21 -2.72
N THR A 73 2.96 -13.34 -1.76
CA THR A 73 1.69 -13.19 -1.02
C THR A 73 0.64 -12.40 -1.78
N PHE A 74 1.06 -11.63 -2.79
CA PHE A 74 0.16 -11.04 -3.76
C PHE A 74 0.84 -10.89 -5.13
N SER A 75 0.04 -10.63 -6.17
CA SER A 75 0.52 -10.30 -7.50
C SER A 75 -0.28 -9.14 -8.09
N SER A 76 0.40 -8.24 -8.81
CA SER A 76 -0.23 -7.14 -9.54
C SER A 76 -0.99 -7.64 -10.77
N ILE A 77 -2.14 -7.02 -11.05
CA ILE A 77 -2.98 -7.30 -12.23
C ILE A 77 -2.41 -6.58 -13.46
N SER A 78 -1.85 -5.38 -13.28
CA SER A 78 -1.17 -4.60 -14.34
C SER A 78 0.35 -4.85 -14.33
N PRO A 79 1.02 -4.85 -15.51
CA PRO A 79 2.47 -4.78 -15.61
C PRO A 79 3.10 -3.61 -14.85
N ASP A 80 2.37 -2.51 -14.67
CA ASP A 80 2.84 -1.32 -13.95
C ASP A 80 3.16 -1.64 -12.47
N GLY A 81 2.56 -2.70 -11.92
CA GLY A 81 2.80 -3.11 -10.54
C GLY A 81 4.06 -3.94 -10.33
N ALA A 82 4.99 -3.98 -11.27
CA ALA A 82 6.24 -4.74 -11.16
C ALA A 82 7.18 -4.20 -10.05
N ASN A 83 7.11 -2.89 -9.76
CA ASN A 83 7.95 -2.23 -8.76
C ASN A 83 7.28 -2.12 -7.38
N ALA A 84 6.10 -2.72 -7.20
CA ALA A 84 5.35 -2.61 -5.96
C ALA A 84 6.17 -3.04 -4.74
N GLY A 85 6.28 -2.16 -3.76
CA GLY A 85 7.02 -2.39 -2.51
C GLY A 85 8.52 -2.22 -2.56
N PHE A 86 9.08 -1.68 -3.64
CA PHE A 86 10.50 -1.36 -3.77
C PHE A 86 10.79 0.14 -3.84
N ALA A 87 9.82 0.98 -3.48
CA ALA A 87 9.96 2.43 -3.51
C ALA A 87 10.98 2.96 -2.47
N GLU A 88 11.91 3.79 -2.92
CA GLU A 88 12.92 4.45 -2.07
C GLU A 88 12.51 5.88 -1.64
N HIS A 89 11.52 6.46 -2.33
CA HIS A 89 11.07 7.84 -2.17
C HIS A 89 9.53 7.88 -2.16
N LEU A 90 8.96 9.02 -1.73
CA LEU A 90 7.52 9.26 -1.91
C LEU A 90 7.19 9.31 -3.40
N SER A 91 6.11 8.64 -3.79
CA SER A 91 5.56 8.81 -5.13
C SER A 91 4.87 10.18 -5.28
N GLU A 92 4.54 10.56 -6.51
CA GLU A 92 3.72 11.76 -6.75
C GLU A 92 2.32 11.62 -6.11
N LYS A 93 1.77 10.40 -6.07
CA LYS A 93 0.47 10.10 -5.48
C LYS A 93 0.53 10.14 -3.95
N ASP A 94 1.63 9.69 -3.32
CA ASP A 94 1.86 9.86 -1.88
C ASP A 94 1.87 11.35 -1.50
N ILE A 95 2.61 12.17 -2.26
CA ILE A 95 2.66 13.63 -2.05
C ILE A 95 1.28 14.25 -2.23
N LEU A 96 0.52 13.82 -3.23
CA LEU A 96 -0.84 14.29 -3.47
C LEU A 96 -1.78 13.94 -2.31
N LYS A 97 -1.74 12.71 -1.81
CA LYS A 97 -2.51 12.27 -0.64
C LYS A 97 -2.18 13.12 0.60
N ILE A 98 -0.90 13.36 0.87
CA ILE A 98 -0.45 14.25 1.97
C ILE A 98 -1.05 15.65 1.82
N ASN A 99 -0.95 16.25 0.63
CA ASN A 99 -1.47 17.60 0.38
C ASN A 99 -3.00 17.69 0.45
N ARG A 100 -3.72 16.62 0.12
CA ARG A 100 -5.19 16.56 0.22
C ARG A 100 -5.66 16.39 1.67
N MET A 101 -4.97 15.56 2.45
CA MET A 101 -5.26 15.36 3.87
C MET A 101 -4.88 16.58 4.71
N TYR A 102 -3.73 17.19 4.41
CA TYR A 102 -3.21 18.38 5.08
C TYR A 102 -3.06 19.54 4.09
N PRO A 103 -4.17 20.15 3.63
CA PRO A 103 -4.11 21.29 2.74
C PRO A 103 -3.38 22.44 3.42
N ARG A 104 -2.60 23.21 2.65
CA ARG A 104 -1.90 24.39 3.18
C ARG A 104 -2.88 25.28 3.94
N SER A 105 -2.68 25.37 5.25
CA SER A 105 -3.51 26.17 6.15
C SER A 105 -3.04 27.63 6.27
N TYR A 106 -1.96 28.00 5.59
CA TYR A 106 -1.40 29.35 5.60
C TYR A 106 -1.49 30.02 4.22
N LYS A 107 -2.11 31.20 4.22
CA LYS A 107 -1.96 32.25 3.20
C LYS A 107 -0.78 33.15 3.55
#